data_AF-A0AAW5BWR7-F1
#
_entry.id   AF-A0AAW5BWR7-F1
#
_cell.length_a   1.000
_cell.length_b   1.000
_cell.length_c   1.000
_cell.angle_alpha   90.00
_cell.angle_beta   90.00
_cell.angle_gamma   90.00
#
_symmetry.space_group_name_H-M   'P 1'
#
loop_
_entity.id
_entity.type
_entity.pdbx_description
1 polymer ?
#
loop_
_entity_poly.entity_id
_entity_poly.type
_entity_poly.pdbx_seq_one_letter_code
_entity_poly.pdbx_strand_id
1 'polypeptide(L)'
;MDNRLVRFTKWLLDAMFYGGLVITLGIPVIFRYVGRYIQSFRVHYIPQCVLYIGSGILALMIVRELRRMFGTVLEDNAFIMENADSLKRMGKFSFFLAFLSLIRLPLASTPATVVVIIVFSIAGLFCFVLCQVFEQAVRYKEENDLTI
;
A
#
# COMPACT_ATOMS: atom_id res chain seq x y z
N MET A 1 -22.24 -6.33 13.37
CA MET A 1 -20.79 -6.05 13.45
C MET A 1 -20.57 -5.00 14.54
N ASP A 2 -19.56 -5.15 15.42
CA ASP A 2 -19.37 -4.21 16.53
C ASP A 2 -19.03 -2.81 16.00
N ASN A 3 -19.96 -1.88 16.17
CA ASN A 3 -19.95 -0.56 15.55
C ASN A 3 -18.79 0.33 16.03
N ARG A 4 -18.07 -0.11 17.07
CA ARG A 4 -16.86 0.52 17.60
C ARG A 4 -15.61 0.08 16.83
N LEU A 5 -15.47 -1.22 16.53
CA LEU A 5 -14.33 -1.77 15.78
C LEU A 5 -14.27 -1.22 14.36
N VAL A 6 -15.41 -1.19 13.68
CA VAL A 6 -15.49 -0.71 12.30
C VAL A 6 -15.12 0.77 12.19
N ARG A 7 -15.57 1.57 13.15
CA ARG A 7 -15.27 3.01 13.23
C ARG A 7 -13.81 3.27 13.55
N PHE A 8 -13.22 2.46 14.43
CA PHE A 8 -11.80 2.51 14.73
C PHE A 8 -10.95 2.19 13.50
N THR A 9 -11.27 1.12 12.77
CA THR A 9 -10.53 0.74 11.55
C THR A 9 -10.64 1.81 10.47
N LYS A 10 -11.82 2.40 10.26
CA LYS A 10 -12.01 3.51 9.31
C LYS A 10 -11.16 4.72 9.70
N TRP A 11 -11.20 5.10 10.97
CA TRP A 11 -10.41 6.21 11.49
C TRP A 11 -8.91 5.97 11.36
N LEU A 12 -8.43 4.77 11.70
CA LEU A 12 -7.04 4.38 11.55
C LEU A 12 -6.58 4.50 10.10
N LEU A 13 -7.40 4.04 9.16
CA LEU A 13 -7.07 4.04 7.74
C LEU A 13 -7.04 5.45 7.15
N ASP A 14 -7.97 6.31 7.57
CA ASP A 14 -7.96 7.74 7.23
C ASP A 14 -6.71 8.42 7.82
N ALA A 15 -6.36 8.15 9.08
CA ALA A 15 -5.16 8.68 9.72
C ALA A 15 -3.87 8.25 8.99
N MET A 16 -3.78 6.99 8.57
CA MET A 16 -2.66 6.48 7.76
C MET A 16 -2.55 7.18 6.41
N PHE A 17 -3.69 7.43 5.74
CA PHE A 17 -3.71 8.09 4.44
C PHE A 17 -3.29 9.56 4.53
N TYR A 18 -3.92 10.33 5.43
CA TYR A 18 -3.59 11.75 5.60
C TYR A 18 -2.19 11.95 6.19
N GLY A 19 -1.80 11.13 7.16
CA GLY A 19 -0.44 11.15 7.72
C GLY A 19 0.61 10.80 6.66
N GLY A 20 0.37 9.75 5.87
CA GLY A 20 1.24 9.37 4.77
C GLY A 20 1.38 10.46 3.71
N LEU A 21 0.30 11.20 3.41
CA LEU A 21 0.30 12.31 2.46
C LEU A 21 1.19 13.46 2.96
N VAL A 22 1.03 13.86 4.22
CA VAL A 22 1.84 14.91 4.85
C VAL A 22 3.32 14.51 4.86
N ILE A 23 3.62 13.27 5.23
CA ILE A 23 5.01 12.77 5.24
C ILE A 23 5.58 12.78 3.83
N THR A 24 4.83 12.29 2.84
CA THR A 24 5.30 12.21 1.44
C THR A 24 5.62 13.59 0.86
N LEU A 25 4.75 14.58 1.11
CA LEU A 25 5.00 15.98 0.71
C LEU A 25 6.15 16.61 1.51
N GLY A 26 6.34 16.18 2.76
CA GLY A 26 7.40 16.64 3.64
C GLY A 26 8.79 16.05 3.36
N ILE A 27 8.90 14.95 2.60
CA ILE A 27 10.18 14.28 2.26
C ILE A 27 11.30 15.25 1.88
N PRO A 28 11.14 16.19 0.93
CA PRO A 28 12.24 17.09 0.54
C PRO A 28 12.70 17.97 1.71
N VAL A 29 11.77 18.45 2.54
CA VAL A 29 12.10 19.28 3.71
C VAL A 29 12.80 18.45 4.78
N ILE A 30 12.27 17.25 5.06
CA ILE A 30 12.84 16.29 6.02
C ILE A 30 14.28 15.94 5.60
N PHE A 31 14.50 15.67 4.31
CA PHE A 31 15.80 15.24 3.81
C PHE A 31 16.81 16.37 3.80
N ARG A 32 16.35 17.60 3.55
CA ARG A 32 17.19 18.80 3.68
C ARG A 32 17.62 19.04 5.13
N TYR A 33 16.75 18.75 6.10
CA TYR A 33 17.07 18.86 7.52
C TYR A 33 18.02 17.74 7.99
N VAL A 34 17.70 16.47 7.65
CA VAL A 34 18.52 15.30 8.01
C VAL A 34 19.88 15.29 7.29
N GLY A 35 19.93 15.78 6.05
CA GLY A 35 21.16 15.94 5.27
C GLY A 35 22.15 16.98 5.84
N ARG A 36 21.74 17.78 6.84
CA ARG A 36 22.68 18.57 7.65
C ARG A 36 23.52 17.69 8.58
N TYR A 37 22.98 16.56 9.05
CA TYR A 37 23.62 15.66 10.00
C TYR A 37 24.29 14.45 9.33
N ILE A 38 23.73 13.93 8.22
CA ILE A 38 24.22 12.71 7.56
C ILE A 38 24.73 13.04 6.15
N GLN A 39 26.03 12.83 5.91
CA GLN A 39 26.70 13.16 4.65
C GLN A 39 26.22 12.30 3.46
N SER A 40 25.78 11.06 3.70
CA SER A 40 25.25 10.15 2.66
C SER A 40 23.97 10.67 1.99
N PHE A 41 23.11 11.37 2.73
CA PHE A 41 21.91 12.04 2.20
C PHE A 41 22.23 13.31 1.40
N ARG A 42 23.46 13.85 1.51
CA ARG A 42 23.88 15.07 0.81
C ARG A 42 24.37 14.80 -0.62
N VAL A 43 25.04 13.66 -0.84
CA VAL A 43 25.63 13.32 -2.16
C VAL A 43 24.56 12.87 -3.16
N HIS A 44 23.60 12.06 -2.72
CA HIS A 44 22.53 11.51 -3.57
C HIS A 44 21.14 12.06 -3.20
N TYR A 45 21.07 13.34 -2.81
CA TYR A 45 19.84 13.98 -2.33
C TYR A 45 18.67 13.86 -3.33
N ILE A 46 18.89 14.25 -4.59
CA ILE A 46 17.87 14.26 -5.64
C ILE A 46 17.33 12.85 -5.94
N PRO A 47 18.17 11.85 -6.27
CA PRO A 47 17.66 10.50 -6.56
C PRO A 47 17.00 9.86 -5.33
N GLN A 48 17.50 10.08 -4.12
CA GLN A 48 16.85 9.55 -2.92
C GLN A 48 15.47 10.19 -2.69
N CYS A 49 15.34 11.51 -2.87
CA CYS A 49 14.05 12.21 -2.77
C CYS A 49 13.05 11.67 -3.79
N VAL A 50 13.44 11.52 -5.05
CA VAL A 50 12.55 10.98 -6.10
C VAL A 50 12.10 9.57 -5.77
N LEU A 51 13.02 8.69 -5.37
CA LEU A 51 12.69 7.31 -5.00
C LEU A 51 11.77 7.23 -3.78
N TYR A 52 12.00 8.04 -2.75
CA TYR A 52 11.14 8.06 -1.57
C TYR A 52 9.77 8.66 -1.84
N ILE A 53 9.67 9.75 -2.61
CA ILE A 53 8.39 10.33 -3.00
C ILE A 53 7.61 9.32 -3.85
N GLY A 54 8.28 8.67 -4.81
CA GLY A 54 7.68 7.59 -5.60
C GLY A 54 7.15 6.45 -4.72
N SER A 55 7.94 6.03 -3.72
CA SER A 55 7.49 5.01 -2.76
C SER A 55 6.31 5.48 -1.90
N GLY A 56 6.32 6.74 -1.46
CA GLY A 56 5.24 7.32 -0.67
C GLY A 56 3.93 7.36 -1.46
N ILE A 57 3.99 7.77 -2.73
CA ILE A 57 2.82 7.77 -3.63
C ILE A 57 2.28 6.34 -3.80
N LEU A 58 3.13 5.35 -4.07
CA LEU A 58 2.69 3.96 -4.21
C LEU A 58 2.06 3.42 -2.92
N ALA A 59 2.65 3.73 -1.76
CA ALA A 59 2.09 3.34 -0.47
C ALA A 59 0.72 4.00 -0.22
N LEU A 60 0.56 5.28 -0.58
CA LEU A 60 -0.72 5.99 -0.51
C LEU A 60 -1.77 5.37 -1.44
N MET A 61 -1.37 4.92 -2.64
CA MET A 61 -2.27 4.20 -3.54
C MET A 61 -2.75 2.88 -2.93
N ILE A 62 -1.87 2.11 -2.26
CA ILE A 62 -2.26 0.88 -1.55
C ILE A 62 -3.29 1.19 -0.46
N VAL A 63 -3.02 2.18 0.39
CA VAL A 63 -3.94 2.59 1.47
C VAL A 63 -5.28 3.06 0.91
N ARG A 64 -5.27 3.76 -0.23
CA ARG A 64 -6.50 4.22 -0.89
C ARG A 64 -7.37 3.06 -1.38
N GLU A 65 -6.78 2.04 -2.01
CA GLU A 65 -7.51 0.85 -2.43
C GLU A 65 -8.05 0.08 -1.21
N LEU A 66 -7.25 -0.04 -0.14
CA LEU A 66 -7.71 -0.64 1.11
C LEU A 66 -8.90 0.13 1.72
N ARG A 67 -8.90 1.47 1.62
CA ARG A 67 -10.01 2.32 2.07
C ARG A 67 -11.27 2.11 1.24
N ARG A 68 -11.12 1.93 -0.07
CA ARG A 68 -12.24 1.60 -0.96
C ARG A 68 -12.88 0.26 -0.59
N MET A 69 -12.07 -0.78 -0.39
CA MET A 69 -12.58 -2.09 0.06
C MET A 69 -13.25 -2.02 1.42
N PHE A 70 -12.65 -1.29 2.37
CA PHE A 70 -13.24 -1.17 3.69
C PHE A 70 -14.60 -0.46 3.65
N GLY A 71 -14.78 0.50 2.72
CA GLY A 71 -16.06 1.15 2.46
C GLY A 71 -17.14 0.18 1.98
N THR A 72 -16.83 -0.71 1.05
CA THR A 72 -17.79 -1.68 0.50
C THR A 72 -18.13 -2.79 1.50
N VAL A 73 -17.17 -3.20 2.34
CA VAL A 73 -17.43 -4.09 3.49
C VAL A 73 -18.38 -3.44 4.51
N LEU A 74 -18.28 -2.14 4.71
CA LEU A 74 -19.14 -1.35 5.58
C LEU A 74 -20.59 -1.24 5.06
N GLU A 75 -20.77 -1.33 3.75
CA GLU A 75 -22.06 -1.32 3.06
C GLU A 75 -22.65 -2.74 2.91
N ASP A 76 -22.13 -3.72 3.67
CA ASP A 76 -22.48 -5.15 3.61
C ASP A 76 -22.29 -5.80 2.21
N ASN A 77 -21.55 -5.14 1.32
CA ASN A 77 -21.25 -5.59 -0.05
C ASN A 77 -19.77 -5.96 -0.21
N ALA A 78 -19.29 -6.88 0.65
CA ALA A 78 -17.90 -7.28 0.69
C ALA A 78 -17.45 -8.10 -0.55
N PHE A 79 -18.33 -8.92 -1.12
CA PHE A 79 -18.02 -9.81 -2.24
C PHE A 79 -18.52 -9.21 -3.55
N ILE A 80 -17.77 -8.24 -4.06
CA ILE A 80 -17.98 -7.63 -5.37
C ILE A 80 -16.69 -7.72 -6.19
N MET A 81 -16.81 -7.79 -7.51
CA MET A 81 -15.64 -7.88 -8.40
C MET A 81 -14.69 -6.68 -8.25
N GLU A 82 -15.23 -5.50 -7.91
CA GLU A 82 -14.41 -4.31 -7.65
C GLU A 82 -13.41 -4.48 -6.51
N ASN A 83 -13.76 -5.26 -5.48
CA ASN A 83 -12.86 -5.54 -4.36
C ASN A 83 -11.73 -6.47 -4.81
N ALA A 84 -12.02 -7.47 -5.65
CA ALA A 84 -10.98 -8.32 -6.24
C ALA A 84 -10.01 -7.48 -7.08
N ASP A 85 -10.54 -6.61 -7.95
CA ASP A 85 -9.72 -5.71 -8.76
C ASP A 85 -8.87 -4.74 -7.92
N SER A 86 -9.44 -4.22 -6.83
CA SER A 86 -8.71 -3.38 -5.89
C SER A 86 -7.54 -4.16 -5.26
N LEU A 87 -7.72 -5.45 -4.99
CA LEU A 87 -6.71 -6.32 -4.36
C LEU A 87 -5.59 -6.66 -5.35
N LYS A 88 -5.95 -6.85 -6.61
CA LYS A 88 -5.01 -6.95 -7.74
C LYS A 88 -4.17 -5.69 -7.90
N ARG A 89 -4.79 -4.50 -7.83
CA ARG A 89 -4.09 -3.21 -7.88
C ARG A 89 -3.13 -3.04 -6.70
N MET A 90 -3.59 -3.35 -5.47
CA MET A 90 -2.75 -3.34 -4.27
C MET A 90 -1.54 -4.26 -4.41
N GLY A 91 -1.74 -5.48 -4.90
CA GLY A 91 -0.65 -6.43 -5.14
C GLY A 91 0.37 -5.88 -6.12
N LYS A 92 -0.08 -5.31 -7.25
CA LYS A 92 0.81 -4.67 -8.24
C LYS A 92 1.62 -3.51 -7.62
N PHE A 93 0.97 -2.61 -6.88
CA PHE A 93 1.68 -1.51 -6.21
C PHE A 93 2.70 -2.01 -5.19
N SER A 94 2.40 -3.09 -4.47
CA SER A 94 3.31 -3.74 -3.53
C SER A 94 4.56 -4.29 -4.23
N PHE A 95 4.41 -4.94 -5.38
CA PHE A 95 5.55 -5.39 -6.19
C PHE A 95 6.36 -4.22 -6.76
N PHE A 96 5.70 -3.16 -7.23
CA PHE A 96 6.41 -1.95 -7.66
C PHE A 96 7.20 -1.31 -6.51
N LEU A 97 6.66 -1.30 -5.29
CA LEU A 97 7.38 -0.85 -4.09
C LEU A 97 8.60 -1.71 -3.76
N ALA A 98 8.47 -3.03 -3.85
CA ALA A 98 9.60 -3.94 -3.67
C ALA A 98 10.68 -3.70 -4.73
N PHE A 99 10.29 -3.53 -6.00
CA PHE A 99 11.22 -3.22 -7.10
C PHE A 99 11.90 -1.86 -6.93
N LEU A 100 11.16 -0.83 -6.52
CA LEU A 100 11.71 0.49 -6.24
C LEU A 100 12.69 0.45 -5.06
N SER A 101 12.40 -0.38 -4.07
CA SER A 101 13.29 -0.65 -2.92
C SER A 101 14.54 -1.44 -3.32
N LEU A 102 14.48 -2.26 -4.37
CA LEU A 102 15.65 -2.94 -4.93
C LEU A 102 16.58 -1.96 -5.65
N ILE A 103 16.04 -1.06 -6.48
CA ILE A 103 16.81 0.02 -7.13
C ILE A 103 17.51 0.92 -6.10
N ARG A 104 16.89 1.07 -4.94
CA ARG A 104 17.42 1.87 -3.82
C ARG A 104 18.64 1.25 -3.15
N LEU A 105 18.79 -0.07 -3.17
CA LEU A 105 19.83 -0.81 -2.46
C LEU A 105 21.26 -0.27 -2.71
N PRO A 106 21.72 0.00 -3.96
CA PRO A 106 23.04 0.57 -4.22
C PRO A 106 23.21 2.01 -3.69
N LEU A 107 22.13 2.80 -3.53
CA LEU A 107 22.22 4.17 -3.00
C LEU A 107 22.21 4.21 -1.46
N ALA A 108 21.66 3.20 -0.82
CA ALA A 108 21.55 3.10 0.64
C ALA A 108 21.46 1.63 1.08
N SER A 109 22.62 1.00 1.25
CA SER A 109 22.76 -0.37 1.75
C SER A 109 22.45 -0.43 3.23
N THR A 110 21.16 -0.38 3.58
CA THR A 110 20.69 -0.61 4.95
C THR A 110 20.00 -1.97 5.02
N PRO A 111 20.20 -2.73 6.12
CA PRO A 111 19.47 -3.99 6.31
C PRO A 111 17.95 -3.80 6.31
N ALA A 112 17.48 -2.60 6.70
CA ALA A 112 16.07 -2.23 6.63
C ALA A 112 15.50 -2.28 5.20
N THR A 113 16.25 -1.84 4.18
CA THR A 113 15.80 -1.89 2.78
C THR A 113 15.53 -3.33 2.33
N VAL A 114 16.37 -4.29 2.74
CA VAL A 114 16.20 -5.72 2.40
C VAL A 114 14.92 -6.27 3.02
N VAL A 115 14.66 -5.94 4.29
CA VAL A 115 13.42 -6.34 4.98
C VAL A 115 12.19 -5.78 4.26
N VAL A 116 12.23 -4.50 3.85
CA VAL A 116 11.14 -3.87 3.10
C VAL A 116 10.86 -4.63 1.80
N ILE A 117 11.89 -4.97 1.02
CA ILE A 117 11.73 -5.74 -0.23
C ILE A 117 11.01 -7.07 0.02
N ILE A 118 11.43 -7.82 1.05
CA ILE A 118 10.85 -9.13 1.38
C ILE A 118 9.39 -8.97 1.80
N VAL A 119 9.11 -8.06 2.73
CA VAL A 119 7.75 -7.83 3.26
C VAL A 119 6.78 -7.41 2.16
N PHE A 120 7.16 -6.46 1.31
CA PHE A 120 6.31 -6.01 0.20
C PHE A 120 6.15 -7.08 -0.90
N SER A 121 7.14 -7.94 -1.11
CA SER A 121 7.00 -9.08 -2.03
C SER A 121 5.98 -10.09 -1.50
N ILE A 122 6.07 -10.45 -0.22
CA ILE A 122 5.12 -11.37 0.43
C ILE A 122 3.72 -10.76 0.43
N ALA A 123 3.58 -9.48 0.80
CA ALA A 123 2.31 -8.77 0.78
C ALA A 123 1.70 -8.71 -0.63
N GLY A 124 2.52 -8.51 -1.66
CA GLY A 124 2.09 -8.51 -3.06
C GLY A 124 1.54 -9.86 -3.50
N LEU A 125 2.26 -10.95 -3.20
CA LEU A 125 1.81 -12.32 -3.44
C LEU A 125 0.52 -12.62 -2.70
N PHE A 126 0.44 -12.23 -1.42
CA PHE A 126 -0.74 -12.42 -0.60
C PHE A 126 -1.97 -11.72 -1.17
N CYS A 127 -1.85 -10.46 -1.58
CA CYS A 127 -2.94 -9.72 -2.24
C CYS A 127 -3.38 -10.40 -3.55
N PHE A 128 -2.44 -10.97 -4.30
CA PHE A 128 -2.76 -11.66 -5.55
C PHE A 128 -3.50 -12.99 -5.31
N VAL A 129 -3.07 -13.77 -4.32
CA VAL A 129 -3.77 -15.01 -3.93
C VAL A 129 -5.18 -14.68 -3.44
N LEU A 130 -5.33 -13.68 -2.56
CA LEU A 130 -6.65 -13.27 -2.11
C LEU A 130 -7.52 -12.76 -3.27
N CYS A 131 -6.95 -12.09 -4.27
CA CYS A 131 -7.71 -11.64 -5.44
C CYS A 131 -8.36 -12.83 -6.15
N GLN A 132 -7.62 -13.91 -6.37
CA GLN A 132 -8.16 -15.12 -7.01
C GLN A 132 -9.27 -15.77 -6.17
N VAL A 133 -9.07 -15.85 -4.85
CA VAL A 133 -10.08 -16.40 -3.94
C VAL A 133 -11.34 -15.53 -3.94
N PHE A 134 -11.20 -14.19 -3.97
CA PHE A 134 -12.32 -13.26 -4.08
C PHE A 134 -13.04 -13.38 -5.43
N GLU A 135 -12.33 -13.42 -6.56
CA GLU A 135 -12.92 -13.63 -7.89
C GLU A 135 -13.78 -14.91 -7.91
N GLN A 136 -13.24 -16.00 -7.34
CA GLN A 136 -13.94 -17.27 -7.29
C GLN A 136 -15.15 -17.25 -6.33
N ALA A 137 -15.04 -16.61 -5.17
CA ALA A 137 -16.14 -16.44 -4.23
C ALA A 137 -17.29 -15.59 -4.81
N VAL A 138 -16.97 -14.52 -5.53
CA VAL A 138 -17.96 -13.67 -6.21
C VAL A 138 -18.69 -14.47 -7.30
N ARG A 139 -17.97 -15.23 -8.12
CA ARG A 139 -18.58 -16.11 -9.12
C ARG A 139 -19.53 -17.14 -8.53
N TYR A 140 -19.15 -17.79 -7.43
CA TYR A 140 -20.05 -18.74 -6.76
C TYR A 140 -21.31 -18.08 -6.22
N LYS A 141 -21.21 -16.83 -5.74
CA LYS A 141 -22.37 -16.05 -5.31
C LYS A 141 -23.30 -15.74 -6.49
N GLU A 142 -22.76 -15.27 -7.61
CA GLU A 142 -23.53 -14.96 -8.82
C GLU A 142 -24.20 -16.19 -9.44
N GLU A 143 -23.52 -17.33 -9.49
CA GLU A 143 -24.10 -18.59 -9.99
C GLU A 143 -25.26 -19.07 -9.11
N ASN A 144 -25.14 -18.93 -7.78
CA ASN A 144 -26.20 -19.31 -6.85
C ASN A 144 -27.41 -18.37 -6.92
N ASP A 145 -27.18 -17.05 -7.09
CA ASP A 145 -28.26 -16.06 -7.28
C ASP A 145 -29.02 -16.25 -8.61
N LEU A 146 -28.41 -16.85 -9.64
CA LEU A 146 -29.05 -17.16 -10.93
C LEU A 146 -29.89 -18.45 -10.91
N THR A 147 -29.71 -19.30 -9.92
CA THR A 147 -30.37 -20.63 -9.85
C THR A 147 -31.63 -20.64 -8.99
N ILE A 148 -31.83 -19.59 -8.16
CA ILE A 148 -32.98 -19.40 -7.28
C ILE A 148 -33.97 -18.43 -7.93
#